data_AF-M4AJF6-F1
#
_entry.id   AF-M4AJF6-F1
#
_cell.length_a   1.000
_cell.length_b   1.000
_cell.length_c   1.000
_cell.angle_alpha   90.00
_cell.angle_beta   90.00
_cell.angle_gamma   90.00
#
_symmetry.space_group_name_H-M   'P 1'
#
loop_
_entity.id
_entity.type
_entity.pdbx_description
1 polymer ?
#
loop_
_entity_poly.entity_id
_entity_poly.type
_entity_poly.pdbx_seq_one_letter_code
_entity_poly.pdbx_strand_id
1 'polypeptide(L)'
;PRAPLQVVTQTVQVESADSQKVLVELQVKNGALQEQLLLQRQLLRELEAQLHDSQRTCTQLRTQIHVYEGEMQRAQGQLEADMQSLEEEKNRLIEEAFIRAESEMKAVHQNLAGVRLNLLSLQPALRTLTSDYNCLKKQVQDFPSMLEKAISEAKQEICQVIGDVSSTNQDLLRKYKREMNLRKKCHNELVRLKGNIRVFCRVRPVSQEELDSTDAGTALSFDSDDDGVLYLSSRGKVMTFELDKVFPLQASQEEVFQEVQALVTSCIDGFNVCIFAYGQTGSGKTYTMEGVTSDPGINQRALRLLFAEVREKNLDWEYRIVVNLVEIYNETLRDLLRQNPTDKLDIKLNPDGSGQLYVPGLTEIAVQSPEDINRVTASCPVSTRS
;
A
#
# COMPACT_ATOMS: atom_id res chain seq x y z
N PRO A 1 -97.93 10.36 150.87
CA PRO A 1 -99.08 10.97 151.59
C PRO A 1 -99.08 10.55 153.07
N ARG A 2 -99.53 11.37 154.03
CA ARG A 2 -100.04 12.76 153.98
C ARG A 2 -98.90 13.77 153.67
N ALA A 3 -99.08 14.95 153.08
CA ALA A 3 -100.24 15.53 152.38
C ALA A 3 -100.76 14.59 151.23
N PRO A 4 -102.03 14.69 150.77
CA PRO A 4 -103.13 13.98 151.48
C PRO A 4 -104.33 13.45 150.62
N LEU A 5 -105.11 12.51 151.16
CA LEU A 5 -106.58 12.49 150.95
C LEU A 5 -107.24 12.51 152.35
N GLN A 6 -108.22 13.39 152.54
CA GLN A 6 -109.21 13.31 153.63
C GLN A 6 -110.58 13.68 153.04
N VAL A 7 -111.63 13.01 153.50
CA VAL A 7 -112.99 13.01 152.93
C VAL A 7 -113.97 13.73 153.87
N VAL A 8 -114.94 14.48 153.32
CA VAL A 8 -116.19 14.83 154.02
C VAL A 8 -117.40 14.80 153.05
N THR A 9 -118.18 13.73 153.13
CA THR A 9 -119.63 13.70 152.82
C THR A 9 -120.26 12.88 153.95
N GLN A 10 -121.35 13.35 154.53
CA GLN A 10 -121.62 13.14 155.97
C GLN A 10 -122.77 12.15 156.23
N THR A 11 -122.49 11.05 156.95
CA THR A 11 -123.46 10.14 157.66
C THR A 11 -124.52 9.42 156.78
N VAL A 12 -124.85 8.11 156.87
CA VAL A 12 -124.84 7.06 157.93
C VAL A 12 -124.61 5.65 157.27
N GLN A 13 -124.42 4.57 158.06
CA GLN A 13 -124.37 3.13 157.67
C GLN A 13 -125.60 2.67 156.83
N VAL A 14 -125.68 1.53 156.09
CA VAL A 14 -125.26 0.12 156.33
C VAL A 14 -124.95 -0.63 154.99
N GLU A 15 -124.33 -1.82 155.06
CA GLU A 15 -123.68 -2.68 154.02
C GLU A 15 -124.57 -3.32 152.90
N SER A 16 -124.00 -3.62 151.69
CA SER A 16 -124.25 -4.88 150.92
C SER A 16 -123.43 -5.09 149.60
N ALA A 17 -122.88 -6.30 149.44
CA ALA A 17 -122.57 -7.08 148.21
C ALA A 17 -121.71 -6.56 147.02
N ASP A 18 -121.99 -5.42 146.37
CA ASP A 18 -121.55 -5.24 144.95
C ASP A 18 -120.03 -5.09 144.72
N SER A 19 -119.25 -4.72 145.75
CA SER A 19 -117.82 -4.45 145.60
C SER A 19 -116.92 -5.68 145.41
N GLN A 20 -117.41 -6.90 145.66
CA GLN A 20 -116.57 -8.12 145.60
C GLN A 20 -116.28 -8.60 144.16
N LYS A 21 -117.10 -8.27 143.16
CA LYS A 21 -116.89 -8.75 141.77
C LYS A 21 -115.70 -8.07 141.06
N VAL A 22 -115.45 -6.79 141.34
CA VAL A 22 -114.44 -5.98 140.61
C VAL A 22 -112.99 -6.40 140.95
N LEU A 23 -112.75 -6.97 142.13
CA LEU A 23 -111.39 -7.34 142.57
C LEU A 23 -110.79 -8.51 141.75
N VAL A 24 -111.63 -9.45 141.33
CA VAL A 24 -111.18 -10.69 140.66
C VAL A 24 -110.67 -10.42 139.24
N GLU A 25 -111.31 -9.52 138.48
CA GLU A 25 -110.85 -9.15 137.13
C GLU A 25 -109.45 -8.51 137.11
N LEU A 26 -109.09 -7.75 138.15
CA LEU A 26 -107.80 -7.08 138.23
C LEU A 26 -106.64 -8.03 138.51
N GLN A 27 -106.86 -9.17 139.19
CA GLN A 27 -105.83 -10.18 139.40
C GLN A 27 -105.45 -10.90 138.10
N VAL A 28 -106.43 -11.22 137.24
CA VAL A 28 -106.19 -11.87 135.94
C VAL A 28 -105.33 -10.98 135.02
N LYS A 29 -105.59 -9.67 134.97
CA LYS A 29 -104.80 -8.72 134.17
C LYS A 29 -103.33 -8.62 134.60
N ASN A 30 -103.01 -8.84 135.86
CA ASN A 30 -101.64 -8.70 136.36
C ASN A 30 -100.75 -9.91 135.96
N GLY A 31 -101.32 -11.11 135.90
CA GLY A 31 -100.61 -12.31 135.43
C GLY A 31 -100.14 -12.19 133.97
N ALA A 32 -101.03 -11.73 133.08
CA ALA A 32 -100.72 -11.58 131.65
C ALA A 32 -99.55 -10.61 131.36
N LEU A 33 -99.41 -9.55 132.16
CA LEU A 33 -98.32 -8.57 132.00
C LEU A 33 -96.94 -9.11 132.41
N GLN A 34 -96.87 -10.03 133.37
CA GLN A 34 -95.59 -10.64 133.78
C GLN A 34 -95.03 -11.58 132.72
N GLU A 35 -95.90 -12.32 132.02
CA GLU A 35 -95.52 -13.24 130.94
C GLU A 35 -94.96 -12.47 129.73
N GLN A 36 -95.61 -11.35 129.37
CA GLN A 36 -95.17 -10.47 128.27
C GLN A 36 -93.78 -9.86 128.50
N LEU A 37 -93.44 -9.52 129.75
CA LEU A 37 -92.15 -8.93 130.11
C LEU A 37 -90.99 -9.93 130.05
N LEU A 38 -91.28 -11.22 130.29
CA LEU A 38 -90.32 -12.31 130.20
C LEU A 38 -89.93 -12.58 128.73
N LEU A 39 -90.93 -12.58 127.83
CA LEU A 39 -90.76 -12.74 126.39
C LEU A 39 -89.86 -11.65 125.77
N GLN A 40 -90.06 -10.38 126.16
CA GLN A 40 -89.25 -9.25 125.66
C GLN A 40 -87.77 -9.35 126.08
N ARG A 41 -87.47 -9.88 127.27
CA ARG A 41 -86.07 -10.06 127.72
C ARG A 41 -85.33 -11.15 126.95
N GLN A 42 -86.04 -12.16 126.45
CA GLN A 42 -85.45 -13.23 125.65
C GLN A 42 -85.11 -12.72 124.24
N LEU A 43 -86.03 -11.98 123.62
CA LEU A 43 -85.85 -11.36 122.30
C LEU A 43 -84.64 -10.41 122.23
N LEU A 44 -84.38 -9.63 123.28
CA LEU A 44 -83.25 -8.68 123.31
C LEU A 44 -81.88 -9.37 123.23
N ARG A 45 -81.68 -10.51 123.91
CA ARG A 45 -80.41 -11.26 123.86
C ARG A 45 -80.15 -11.85 122.47
N GLU A 46 -81.22 -12.25 121.79
CA GLU A 46 -81.16 -12.83 120.44
C GLU A 46 -80.75 -11.77 119.40
N LEU A 47 -81.27 -10.54 119.55
CA LEU A 47 -80.85 -9.37 118.76
C LEU A 47 -79.39 -8.95 118.99
N GLU A 48 -78.91 -8.97 120.25
CA GLU A 48 -77.51 -8.64 120.58
C GLU A 48 -76.53 -9.64 119.92
N ALA A 49 -76.85 -10.93 119.91
CA ALA A 49 -76.04 -11.95 119.26
C ALA A 49 -75.99 -11.75 117.73
N GLN A 50 -77.13 -11.50 117.08
CA GLN A 50 -77.20 -11.23 115.64
C GLN A 50 -76.40 -10.00 115.22
N LEU A 51 -76.40 -8.94 116.05
CA LEU A 51 -75.63 -7.73 115.78
C LEU A 51 -74.12 -7.99 115.77
N HIS A 52 -73.62 -8.85 116.66
CA HIS A 52 -72.19 -9.13 116.77
C HIS A 52 -71.64 -10.00 115.63
N ASP A 53 -72.41 -11.00 115.18
CA ASP A 53 -72.06 -11.78 113.98
C ASP A 53 -72.14 -10.95 112.69
N SER A 54 -73.10 -10.02 112.61
CA SER A 54 -73.16 -9.01 111.54
C SER A 54 -71.89 -8.12 111.53
N GLN A 55 -71.38 -7.70 112.68
CA GLN A 55 -70.14 -6.90 112.75
C GLN A 55 -68.88 -7.69 112.36
N ARG A 56 -68.79 -8.98 112.71
CA ARG A 56 -67.68 -9.85 112.29
C ARG A 56 -67.67 -10.07 110.77
N THR A 57 -68.82 -10.38 110.19
CA THR A 57 -68.94 -10.54 108.73
C THR A 57 -68.66 -9.23 107.99
N CYS A 58 -69.13 -8.08 108.50
CA CYS A 58 -68.83 -6.77 107.92
C CYS A 58 -67.33 -6.43 107.94
N THR A 59 -66.60 -6.81 108.98
CA THR A 59 -65.14 -6.54 109.07
C THR A 59 -64.33 -7.48 108.17
N GLN A 60 -64.67 -8.78 108.08
CA GLN A 60 -64.05 -9.70 107.13
C GLN A 60 -64.24 -9.26 105.67
N LEU A 61 -65.46 -8.87 105.28
CA LEU A 61 -65.75 -8.39 103.92
C LEU A 61 -64.94 -7.14 103.58
N ARG A 62 -64.79 -6.18 104.52
CA ARG A 62 -63.95 -4.99 104.30
C ARG A 62 -62.48 -5.34 104.08
N THR A 63 -61.91 -6.26 104.86
CA THR A 63 -60.53 -6.69 104.63
C THR A 63 -60.35 -7.40 103.28
N GLN A 64 -61.35 -8.18 102.85
CA GLN A 64 -61.31 -8.88 101.57
C GLN A 64 -61.45 -7.94 100.37
N ILE A 65 -62.33 -6.93 100.46
CA ILE A 65 -62.42 -5.85 99.46
C ILE A 65 -61.07 -5.14 99.31
N HIS A 66 -60.42 -4.78 100.41
CA HIS A 66 -59.16 -4.02 100.35
C HIS A 66 -57.98 -4.82 99.78
N VAL A 67 -57.97 -6.15 99.97
CA VAL A 67 -57.02 -7.05 99.28
C VAL A 67 -57.30 -7.07 97.78
N TYR A 68 -58.55 -7.25 97.35
CA TYR A 68 -58.90 -7.25 95.93
C TYR A 68 -58.67 -5.89 95.25
N GLU A 69 -58.88 -4.76 95.94
CA GLU A 69 -58.50 -3.43 95.45
C GLU A 69 -57.00 -3.34 95.17
N GLY A 70 -56.16 -3.83 96.10
CA GLY A 70 -54.71 -3.85 95.93
C GLY A 70 -54.21 -4.83 94.87
N GLU A 71 -54.89 -5.96 94.65
CA GLU A 71 -54.62 -6.87 93.54
C GLU A 71 -55.02 -6.26 92.19
N MET A 72 -56.20 -5.64 92.12
CA MET A 72 -56.71 -4.98 90.92
C MET A 72 -55.83 -3.80 90.48
N GLN A 73 -55.34 -2.98 91.42
CA GLN A 73 -54.39 -1.90 91.12
C GLN A 73 -53.05 -2.42 90.57
N ARG A 74 -52.52 -3.53 91.12
CA ARG A 74 -51.28 -4.14 90.59
C ARG A 74 -51.51 -4.72 89.19
N ALA A 75 -52.61 -5.43 88.97
CA ALA A 75 -52.95 -5.99 87.67
C ALA A 75 -53.14 -4.89 86.61
N GLN A 76 -53.78 -3.77 86.97
CA GLN A 76 -53.94 -2.62 86.09
C GLN A 76 -52.58 -1.98 85.75
N GLY A 77 -51.73 -1.72 86.74
CA GLY A 77 -50.39 -1.16 86.50
C GLY A 77 -49.48 -2.07 85.67
N GLN A 78 -49.59 -3.39 85.85
CA GLN A 78 -48.91 -4.39 85.01
C GLN A 78 -49.38 -4.30 83.55
N LEU A 79 -50.70 -4.28 83.33
CA LEU A 79 -51.30 -4.21 81.99
C LEU A 79 -50.96 -2.89 81.28
N GLU A 80 -50.94 -1.77 82.00
CA GLU A 80 -50.55 -0.45 81.45
C GLU A 80 -49.06 -0.44 81.04
N ALA A 81 -48.17 -1.05 81.82
CA ALA A 81 -46.76 -1.18 81.48
C ALA A 81 -46.53 -2.12 80.28
N ASP A 82 -47.19 -3.28 80.25
CA ASP A 82 -47.11 -4.23 79.15
C ASP A 82 -47.64 -3.60 77.84
N MET A 83 -48.74 -2.84 77.91
CA MET A 83 -49.31 -2.11 76.77
C MET A 83 -48.35 -1.03 76.24
N GLN A 84 -47.70 -0.26 77.11
CA GLN A 84 -46.70 0.73 76.71
C GLN A 84 -45.49 0.07 76.03
N SER A 85 -44.98 -1.04 76.60
CA SER A 85 -43.88 -1.81 76.01
C SER A 85 -44.25 -2.35 74.61
N LEU A 86 -45.47 -2.89 74.45
CA LEU A 86 -45.95 -3.40 73.17
C LEU A 86 -46.12 -2.29 72.12
N GLU A 87 -46.56 -1.10 72.54
CA GLU A 87 -46.72 0.05 71.67
C GLU A 87 -45.37 0.63 71.23
N GLU A 88 -44.38 0.72 72.13
CA GLU A 88 -43.00 1.06 71.76
C GLU A 88 -42.40 0.05 70.78
N GLU A 89 -42.54 -1.25 71.03
CA GLU A 89 -42.00 -2.30 70.16
C GLU A 89 -42.67 -2.29 68.77
N LYS A 90 -44.01 -2.17 68.71
CA LYS A 90 -44.77 -1.95 67.48
C LYS A 90 -44.24 -0.75 66.70
N ASN A 91 -44.03 0.39 67.37
CA ASN A 91 -43.56 1.62 66.73
C ASN A 91 -42.12 1.47 66.20
N ARG A 92 -41.21 0.79 66.93
CA ARG A 92 -39.86 0.47 66.45
C ARG A 92 -39.88 -0.43 65.21
N LEU A 93 -40.69 -1.49 65.22
CA LEU A 93 -40.78 -2.42 64.08
C LEU A 93 -41.33 -1.73 62.82
N ILE A 94 -42.30 -0.81 62.98
CA ILE A 94 -42.81 0.02 61.88
C ILE A 94 -41.70 0.92 61.30
N GLU A 95 -40.94 1.61 62.16
CA GLU A 95 -39.86 2.49 61.73
C GLU A 95 -38.73 1.72 61.01
N GLU A 96 -38.29 0.57 61.54
CA GLU A 96 -37.29 -0.26 60.87
C GLU A 96 -37.80 -0.82 59.53
N ALA A 97 -39.08 -1.19 59.44
CA ALA A 97 -39.69 -1.65 58.20
C ALA A 97 -39.76 -0.52 57.17
N PHE A 98 -40.08 0.70 57.60
CA PHE A 98 -40.12 1.89 56.74
C PHE A 98 -38.72 2.23 56.20
N ILE A 99 -37.69 2.29 57.07
CA ILE A 99 -36.31 2.57 56.67
C ILE A 99 -35.79 1.50 55.70
N ARG A 100 -36.04 0.21 55.97
CA ARG A 100 -35.67 -0.89 55.06
C ARG A 100 -36.34 -0.71 53.69
N ALA A 101 -37.66 -0.52 53.65
CA ALA A 101 -38.42 -0.33 52.41
C ALA A 101 -37.96 0.91 51.62
N GLU A 102 -37.64 2.03 52.29
CA GLU A 102 -37.11 3.22 51.63
C GLU A 102 -35.72 2.98 51.02
N SER A 103 -34.86 2.22 51.71
CA SER A 103 -33.52 1.87 51.21
C SER A 103 -33.59 0.95 49.99
N GLU A 104 -34.47 -0.05 49.99
CA GLU A 104 -34.69 -0.96 48.86
C GLU A 104 -35.31 -0.22 47.67
N MET A 105 -36.30 0.63 47.91
CA MET A 105 -36.91 1.49 46.90
C MET A 105 -35.85 2.38 46.22
N LYS A 106 -34.97 3.02 47.00
CA LYS A 106 -33.85 3.83 46.48
C LYS A 106 -32.88 3.00 45.64
N ALA A 107 -32.49 1.81 46.11
CA ALA A 107 -31.59 0.92 45.37
C ALA A 107 -32.21 0.44 44.05
N VAL A 108 -33.48 0.03 44.06
CA VAL A 108 -34.24 -0.34 42.85
C VAL A 108 -34.32 0.83 41.88
N HIS A 109 -34.59 2.06 42.36
CA HIS A 109 -34.67 3.24 41.50
C HIS A 109 -33.33 3.59 40.84
N GLN A 110 -32.22 3.48 41.57
CA GLN A 110 -30.86 3.69 41.05
C GLN A 110 -30.50 2.63 40.00
N ASN A 111 -30.78 1.35 40.27
CA ASN A 111 -30.56 0.26 39.32
C ASN A 111 -31.40 0.44 38.04
N LEU A 112 -32.68 0.79 38.18
CA LEU A 112 -33.58 1.05 37.05
C LEU A 112 -33.10 2.25 36.21
N ALA A 113 -32.61 3.31 36.86
CA ALA A 113 -32.03 4.46 36.19
C ALA A 113 -30.77 4.09 35.39
N GLY A 114 -29.86 3.29 35.98
CA GLY A 114 -28.66 2.79 35.31
C GLY A 114 -28.98 1.91 34.10
N VAL A 115 -29.92 0.95 34.23
CA VAL A 115 -30.40 0.12 33.12
C VAL A 115 -31.02 0.97 32.01
N ARG A 116 -31.84 1.96 32.36
CA ARG A 116 -32.47 2.88 31.39
C ARG A 116 -31.42 3.70 30.64
N LEU A 117 -30.36 4.16 31.31
CA LEU A 117 -29.29 4.96 30.71
C LEU A 117 -28.45 4.11 29.74
N ASN A 118 -28.16 2.87 30.10
CA ASN A 118 -27.49 1.88 29.22
C ASN A 118 -28.36 1.51 28.01
N LEU A 119 -29.68 1.37 28.18
CA LEU A 119 -30.59 1.10 27.05
C LEU A 119 -30.64 2.29 26.07
N LEU A 120 -30.61 3.51 26.59
CA LEU A 120 -30.57 4.76 25.82
C LEU A 120 -29.26 4.97 25.06
N SER A 121 -28.12 4.45 25.55
CA SER A 121 -26.82 4.53 24.85
C SER A 121 -26.60 3.40 23.85
N LEU A 122 -27.16 2.20 24.09
CA LEU A 122 -27.14 1.07 23.16
C LEU A 122 -27.95 1.33 21.88
N GLN A 123 -29.10 2.01 21.98
CA GLN A 123 -29.97 2.24 20.83
C GLN A 123 -29.30 3.05 19.69
N PRO A 124 -28.60 4.18 19.98
CA PRO A 124 -27.77 4.87 18.99
C PRO A 124 -26.65 4.00 18.43
N ALA A 125 -25.89 3.30 19.30
CA ALA A 125 -24.76 2.48 18.87
C ALA A 125 -25.17 1.37 17.89
N LEU A 126 -26.29 0.68 18.15
CA LEU A 126 -26.85 -0.33 17.25
C LEU A 126 -27.34 0.28 15.93
N ARG A 127 -27.90 1.49 15.93
CA ARG A 127 -28.29 2.20 14.69
C ARG A 127 -27.07 2.57 13.85
N THR A 128 -26.01 3.11 14.46
CA THR A 128 -24.75 3.43 13.78
C THR A 128 -24.13 2.16 13.18
N LEU A 129 -23.99 1.10 13.97
CA LEU A 129 -23.44 -0.18 13.48
C LEU A 129 -24.28 -0.78 12.34
N THR A 130 -25.61 -0.65 12.39
CA THR A 130 -26.50 -1.07 11.29
C THR A 130 -26.30 -0.22 10.04
N SER A 131 -26.09 1.09 10.18
CA SER A 131 -25.77 2.00 9.08
C SER A 131 -24.43 1.64 8.43
N ASP A 132 -23.38 1.46 9.24
CA ASP A 132 -22.04 1.13 8.79
C ASP A 132 -22.00 -0.23 8.08
N TYR A 133 -22.68 -1.24 8.64
CA TYR A 133 -22.84 -2.54 8.01
C TYR A 133 -23.53 -2.45 6.64
N ASN A 134 -24.61 -1.66 6.53
CA ASN A 134 -25.30 -1.46 5.25
C ASN A 134 -24.45 -0.70 4.24
N CYS A 135 -23.66 0.28 4.67
CA CYS A 135 -22.71 1.00 3.84
C CYS A 135 -21.61 0.08 3.31
N LEU A 136 -20.96 -0.70 4.20
CA LEU A 136 -19.93 -1.65 3.83
C LEU A 136 -20.46 -2.77 2.92
N LYS A 137 -21.65 -3.31 3.24
CA LYS A 137 -22.33 -4.30 2.39
C LYS A 137 -22.54 -3.76 0.97
N LYS A 138 -22.97 -2.51 0.84
CA LYS A 138 -23.13 -1.86 -0.47
C LYS A 138 -21.79 -1.71 -1.19
N GLN A 139 -20.75 -1.21 -0.51
CA GLN A 139 -19.41 -1.11 -1.10
C GLN A 139 -18.88 -2.46 -1.60
N VAL A 140 -19.06 -3.54 -0.82
CA VAL A 140 -18.64 -4.90 -1.21
C VAL A 140 -19.47 -5.44 -2.39
N GLN A 141 -20.75 -5.06 -2.52
CA GLN A 141 -21.57 -5.40 -3.69
C GLN A 141 -21.19 -4.61 -4.94
N ASP A 142 -20.80 -3.34 -4.79
CA ASP A 142 -20.42 -2.45 -5.90
C ASP A 142 -18.94 -2.62 -6.32
N PHE A 143 -18.07 -3.18 -5.46
CA PHE A 143 -16.64 -3.32 -5.72
C PHE A 143 -16.29 -4.17 -6.96
N PRO A 144 -16.92 -5.33 -7.25
CA PRO A 144 -16.61 -6.11 -8.43
C PRO A 144 -16.84 -5.36 -9.75
N SER A 145 -17.93 -4.59 -9.85
CA SER A 145 -18.25 -3.84 -11.07
C SER A 145 -17.35 -2.60 -11.23
N MET A 146 -16.96 -1.94 -10.13
CA MET A 146 -15.93 -0.90 -10.17
C MET A 146 -14.57 -1.45 -10.60
N LEU A 147 -14.16 -2.62 -10.09
CA LEU A 147 -12.90 -3.27 -10.45
C LEU A 147 -12.90 -3.72 -11.92
N GLU A 148 -13.97 -4.36 -12.39
CA GLU A 148 -14.12 -4.78 -13.79
C GLU A 148 -14.08 -3.57 -14.74
N LYS A 149 -14.74 -2.47 -14.38
CA LYS A 149 -14.69 -1.22 -15.13
C LYS A 149 -13.26 -0.66 -15.21
N ALA A 150 -12.56 -0.55 -14.07
CA ALA A 150 -11.19 -0.04 -14.02
C ALA A 150 -10.20 -0.93 -14.82
N ILE A 151 -10.36 -2.25 -14.76
CA ILE A 151 -9.58 -3.19 -15.57
C ILE A 151 -9.86 -3.01 -17.07
N SER A 152 -11.12 -2.80 -17.45
CA SER A 152 -11.52 -2.57 -18.85
C SER A 152 -10.94 -1.25 -19.39
N GLU A 153 -11.02 -0.18 -18.61
CA GLU A 153 -10.45 1.13 -18.95
C GLU A 153 -8.92 1.06 -19.11
N ALA A 154 -8.21 0.47 -18.13
CA ALA A 154 -6.76 0.27 -18.20
C ALA A 154 -6.34 -0.63 -19.39
N LYS A 155 -7.11 -1.69 -19.67
CA LYS A 155 -6.87 -2.56 -20.84
C LYS A 155 -7.06 -1.79 -22.15
N GLN A 156 -8.08 -0.95 -22.25
CA GLN A 156 -8.34 -0.15 -23.44
C GLN A 156 -7.20 0.87 -23.68
N GLU A 157 -6.75 1.56 -22.63
CA GLU A 157 -5.63 2.50 -22.69
C GLU A 157 -4.32 1.81 -23.12
N ILE A 158 -3.98 0.66 -22.51
CA ILE A 158 -2.80 -0.14 -22.89
C ILE A 158 -2.90 -0.60 -24.35
N CYS A 159 -4.05 -1.11 -24.79
CA CYS A 159 -4.23 -1.53 -26.19
C CYS A 159 -4.10 -0.35 -27.17
N GLN A 160 -4.59 0.84 -26.81
CA GLN A 160 -4.45 2.03 -27.63
C GLN A 160 -2.98 2.46 -27.74
N VAL A 161 -2.26 2.58 -26.62
CA VAL A 161 -0.84 2.95 -26.60
C VAL A 161 0.02 1.95 -27.39
N ILE A 162 -0.24 0.64 -27.26
CA ILE A 162 0.46 -0.39 -28.05
C ILE A 162 0.14 -0.25 -29.55
N GLY A 163 -1.10 0.06 -29.92
CA GLY A 163 -1.50 0.33 -31.30
C GLY A 163 -0.78 1.55 -31.89
N ASP A 164 -0.73 2.64 -31.14
CA ASP A 164 -0.05 3.88 -31.54
C ASP A 164 1.46 3.67 -31.68
N VAL A 165 2.10 3.01 -30.72
CA VAL A 165 3.54 2.65 -30.78
C VAL A 165 3.82 1.69 -31.95
N SER A 166 2.96 0.70 -32.21
CA SER A 166 3.11 -0.21 -33.35
C SER A 166 3.00 0.54 -34.69
N SER A 167 2.01 1.43 -34.83
CA SER A 167 1.79 2.20 -36.05
C SER A 167 2.92 3.19 -36.34
N THR A 168 3.40 3.89 -35.32
CA THR A 168 4.53 4.84 -35.42
C THR A 168 5.84 4.11 -35.73
N ASN A 169 6.12 2.96 -35.11
CA ASN A 169 7.27 2.13 -35.46
C ASN A 169 7.22 1.63 -36.90
N GLN A 170 6.04 1.22 -37.40
CA GLN A 170 5.88 0.83 -38.81
C GLN A 170 6.14 2.00 -39.78
N ASP A 171 5.67 3.20 -39.44
CA ASP A 171 5.92 4.40 -40.26
C ASP A 171 7.39 4.85 -40.21
N LEU A 172 8.03 4.78 -39.03
CA LEU A 172 9.48 5.02 -38.89
C LEU A 172 10.30 4.05 -39.73
N LEU A 173 10.00 2.75 -39.70
CA LEU A 173 10.67 1.75 -40.55
C LEU A 173 10.47 2.00 -42.05
N ARG A 174 9.27 2.46 -42.47
CA ARG A 174 9.02 2.86 -43.86
C ARG A 174 9.81 4.10 -44.25
N LYS A 175 9.86 5.12 -43.39
CA LYS A 175 10.62 6.36 -43.58
C LYS A 175 12.12 6.09 -43.65
N TYR A 176 12.66 5.29 -42.73
CA TYR A 176 14.06 4.85 -42.72
C TYR A 176 14.44 4.11 -44.02
N LYS A 177 13.66 3.10 -44.43
CA LYS A 177 13.89 2.39 -45.71
C LYS A 177 13.80 3.31 -46.93
N ARG A 178 12.94 4.35 -46.89
CA ARG A 178 12.86 5.35 -47.96
C ARG A 178 14.08 6.26 -47.98
N GLU A 179 14.53 6.75 -46.82
CA GLU A 179 15.73 7.56 -46.66
C GLU A 179 16.96 6.79 -47.17
N MET A 180 17.19 5.57 -46.67
CA MET A 180 18.34 4.75 -47.05
C MET A 180 18.40 4.53 -48.58
N ASN A 181 17.26 4.32 -49.23
CA ASN A 181 17.17 4.20 -50.69
C ASN A 181 17.42 5.53 -51.43
N LEU A 182 17.09 6.67 -50.84
CA LEU A 182 17.42 8.00 -51.38
C LEU A 182 18.91 8.29 -51.20
N ARG A 183 19.50 8.02 -50.03
CA ARG A 183 20.95 8.10 -49.76
C ARG A 183 21.74 7.33 -50.82
N LYS A 184 21.38 6.06 -51.07
CA LYS A 184 22.00 5.24 -52.12
C LYS A 184 21.89 5.88 -53.50
N LYS A 185 20.71 6.39 -53.89
CA LYS A 185 20.50 7.05 -55.19
C LYS A 185 21.34 8.32 -55.34
N CYS A 186 21.27 9.23 -54.38
CA CYS A 186 22.02 10.48 -54.40
C CYS A 186 23.53 10.25 -54.39
N HIS A 187 24.01 9.27 -53.62
CA HIS A 187 25.43 8.88 -53.60
C HIS A 187 25.90 8.39 -54.98
N ASN A 188 25.15 7.48 -55.59
CA ASN A 188 25.48 6.95 -56.92
C ASN A 188 25.40 8.01 -58.03
N GLU A 189 24.44 8.94 -57.93
CA GLU A 189 24.32 10.07 -58.85
C GLU A 189 25.51 11.04 -58.70
N LEU A 190 25.93 11.36 -57.47
CA LEU A 190 27.11 12.17 -57.20
C LEU A 190 28.40 11.52 -57.73
N VAL A 191 28.60 10.22 -57.50
CA VAL A 191 29.74 9.47 -58.05
C VAL A 191 29.71 9.48 -59.59
N ARG A 192 28.53 9.28 -60.20
CA ARG A 192 28.38 9.34 -61.67
C ARG A 192 28.65 10.73 -62.24
N LEU A 193 28.23 11.79 -61.56
CA LEU A 193 28.49 13.19 -61.96
C LEU A 193 29.97 13.56 -61.81
N LYS A 194 30.67 13.02 -60.81
CA LYS A 194 32.14 13.09 -60.69
C LYS A 194 32.89 12.24 -61.74
N GLY A 195 32.20 11.40 -62.50
CA GLY A 195 32.80 10.48 -63.47
C GLY A 195 33.00 9.06 -62.92
N ASN A 196 32.55 8.06 -63.68
CA ASN A 196 32.71 6.64 -63.33
C ASN A 196 34.16 6.14 -63.44
N ILE A 197 34.97 6.82 -64.25
CA ILE A 197 36.41 6.60 -64.39
C ILE A 197 37.04 7.96 -64.07
N ARG A 198 37.99 7.98 -63.14
CA ARG A 198 38.74 9.17 -62.73
C ARG A 198 40.22 8.83 -62.69
N VAL A 199 41.07 9.72 -63.17
CA VAL A 199 42.53 9.57 -63.22
C VAL A 199 43.14 10.68 -62.37
N PHE A 200 43.84 10.28 -61.30
CA PHE A 200 44.54 11.22 -60.43
C PHE A 200 46.05 11.13 -60.64
N CYS A 201 46.72 12.28 -60.74
CA CYS A 201 48.16 12.34 -60.62
C CYS A 201 48.54 12.54 -59.15
N ARG A 202 49.57 11.85 -58.66
CA ARG A 202 50.17 12.13 -57.36
C ARG A 202 51.68 12.29 -57.51
N VAL A 203 52.18 13.48 -57.22
CA VAL A 203 53.61 13.76 -57.20
C VAL A 203 54.14 13.43 -55.81
N ARG A 204 55.12 12.53 -55.69
CA ARG A 204 55.76 12.24 -54.40
C ARG A 204 56.78 13.32 -54.02
N PRO A 205 57.11 13.49 -52.72
CA PRO A 205 58.32 14.17 -52.29
C PRO A 205 59.58 13.65 -53.00
N VAL A 206 60.53 14.55 -53.26
CA VAL A 206 61.88 14.20 -53.73
C VAL A 206 62.61 13.46 -52.61
N SER A 207 63.34 12.40 -52.93
CA SER A 207 64.10 11.65 -51.93
C SER A 207 65.35 12.41 -51.49
N GLN A 208 65.91 12.05 -50.33
CA GLN A 208 67.13 12.69 -49.84
C GLN A 208 68.34 12.39 -50.75
N GLU A 209 68.41 11.18 -51.29
CA GLU A 209 69.40 10.73 -52.28
C GLU A 209 69.29 11.49 -53.62
N GLU A 210 68.07 11.88 -54.01
CA GLU A 210 67.81 12.69 -55.22
C GLU A 210 68.21 14.15 -55.00
N LEU A 211 67.97 14.72 -53.82
CA LEU A 211 68.34 16.10 -53.46
C LEU A 211 69.86 16.32 -53.44
N ASP A 212 70.63 15.30 -53.05
CA ASP A 212 72.10 15.33 -53.07
C ASP A 212 72.69 15.22 -54.49
N SER A 213 71.86 14.88 -55.50
CA SER A 213 72.27 14.80 -56.89
C SER A 213 72.13 16.14 -57.61
N THR A 214 73.12 16.49 -58.45
CA THR A 214 73.21 17.83 -59.07
C THR A 214 72.19 18.09 -60.19
N ASP A 215 71.31 17.14 -60.47
CA ASP A 215 70.26 17.20 -61.51
C ASP A 215 68.85 17.48 -60.92
N ALA A 216 68.79 17.80 -59.62
CA ALA A 216 67.56 18.01 -58.83
C ALA A 216 66.79 19.32 -59.13
N GLY A 217 66.73 19.74 -60.40
CA GLY A 217 65.86 20.83 -60.84
C GLY A 217 64.41 20.37 -60.87
N THR A 218 63.55 20.90 -60.00
CA THR A 218 62.11 20.58 -60.00
C THR A 218 61.45 21.07 -61.29
N ALA A 219 61.38 20.17 -62.28
CA ALA A 219 60.77 20.39 -63.58
C ALA A 219 59.23 20.54 -63.55
N LEU A 220 58.61 20.41 -62.37
CA LEU A 220 57.17 20.35 -62.18
C LEU A 220 56.65 21.64 -61.52
N SER A 221 55.59 22.21 -62.10
CA SER A 221 54.77 23.24 -61.47
C SER A 221 53.29 22.89 -61.60
N PHE A 222 52.48 23.42 -60.68
CA PHE A 222 51.03 23.18 -60.59
C PHE A 222 50.30 24.46 -60.97
N ASP A 223 49.07 24.35 -61.46
CA ASP A 223 48.21 25.52 -61.62
C ASP A 223 47.73 26.04 -60.24
N SER A 224 47.40 27.33 -60.15
CA SER A 224 46.94 27.96 -58.91
C SER A 224 45.42 27.99 -58.76
N ASP A 225 44.70 27.94 -59.88
CA ASP A 225 43.25 28.08 -59.95
C ASP A 225 42.54 26.76 -60.30
N ASP A 226 43.25 25.78 -60.86
CA ASP A 226 42.74 24.45 -61.23
C ASP A 226 43.58 23.30 -60.62
N ASP A 227 42.98 22.50 -59.72
CA ASP A 227 43.66 21.36 -59.10
C ASP A 227 43.75 20.11 -60.00
N GLY A 228 43.25 20.16 -61.24
CA GLY A 228 43.38 19.13 -62.28
C GLY A 228 44.61 19.28 -63.19
N VAL A 229 45.36 20.40 -63.10
CA VAL A 229 46.38 20.75 -64.12
C VAL A 229 47.81 20.73 -63.57
N LEU A 230 48.73 20.11 -64.32
CA LEU A 230 50.17 20.16 -64.04
C LEU A 230 51.01 20.48 -65.27
N TYR A 231 52.13 21.15 -65.03
CA TYR A 231 53.10 21.57 -66.04
C TYR A 231 54.44 20.88 -65.81
N LEU A 232 55.01 20.29 -66.87
CA LEU A 232 56.32 19.66 -66.88
C LEU A 232 57.25 20.38 -67.86
N SER A 233 58.30 21.02 -67.34
CA SER A 233 59.35 21.67 -68.13
C SER A 233 60.49 20.69 -68.44
N SER A 234 60.60 20.23 -69.68
CA SER A 234 61.68 19.32 -70.11
C SER A 234 62.38 19.85 -71.35
N ARG A 235 63.72 19.98 -71.28
CA ARG A 235 64.58 20.43 -72.40
C ARG A 235 64.12 21.75 -73.04
N GLY A 236 63.63 22.69 -72.22
CA GLY A 236 63.14 23.99 -72.67
C GLY A 236 61.73 24.00 -73.28
N LYS A 237 61.00 22.88 -73.23
CA LYS A 237 59.58 22.80 -73.59
C LYS A 237 58.73 22.56 -72.33
N VAL A 238 57.67 23.34 -72.18
CA VAL A 238 56.64 23.10 -71.16
C VAL A 238 55.55 22.22 -71.77
N MET A 239 55.23 21.12 -71.09
CA MET A 239 54.13 20.21 -71.42
C MET A 239 53.05 20.36 -70.35
N THR A 240 51.80 20.58 -70.75
CA THR A 240 50.64 20.62 -69.85
C THR A 240 49.94 19.26 -69.85
N PHE A 241 49.49 18.81 -68.69
CA PHE A 241 48.62 17.65 -68.54
C PHE A 241 47.40 18.03 -67.69
N GLU A 242 46.23 17.65 -68.18
CA GLU A 242 44.93 17.85 -67.54
C GLU A 242 44.40 16.48 -67.09
N LEU A 243 43.99 16.39 -65.82
CA LEU A 243 43.52 15.16 -65.15
C LEU A 243 42.33 15.50 -64.23
N ASP A 244 41.64 14.50 -63.69
CA ASP A 244 40.53 14.74 -62.74
C ASP A 244 41.00 15.36 -61.41
N LYS A 245 42.27 15.17 -61.05
CA LYS A 245 42.96 15.84 -59.92
C LYS A 245 44.48 15.60 -59.96
N VAL A 246 45.24 16.56 -59.45
CA VAL A 246 46.68 16.52 -59.24
C VAL A 246 47.00 16.79 -57.78
N PHE A 247 47.53 15.79 -57.10
CA PHE A 247 48.04 15.90 -55.75
C PHE A 247 49.52 16.34 -55.78
N PRO A 248 49.86 17.53 -55.26
CA PRO A 248 51.24 18.01 -55.23
C PRO A 248 52.07 17.31 -54.14
N LEU A 249 53.36 17.62 -54.05
CA LEU A 249 54.35 16.91 -53.21
C LEU A 249 54.00 16.90 -51.71
N GLN A 250 53.18 17.86 -51.28
CA GLN A 250 52.76 18.08 -49.89
C GLN A 250 51.51 17.27 -49.52
N ALA A 251 50.83 16.66 -50.49
CA ALA A 251 49.55 15.98 -50.30
C ALA A 251 49.69 14.69 -49.46
N SER A 252 49.02 14.71 -48.32
CA SER A 252 48.96 13.61 -47.36
C SER A 252 48.21 12.39 -47.90
N GLN A 253 48.37 11.24 -47.25
CA GLN A 253 47.57 10.04 -47.55
C GLN A 253 46.07 10.26 -47.28
N GLU A 254 45.73 11.16 -46.35
CA GLU A 254 44.34 11.44 -45.98
C GLU A 254 43.63 12.24 -47.07
N GLU A 255 44.25 13.30 -47.60
CA GLU A 255 43.71 14.08 -48.73
C GLU A 255 43.51 13.21 -49.98
N VAL A 256 44.46 12.31 -50.25
CA VAL A 256 44.33 11.31 -51.34
C VAL A 256 43.19 10.33 -51.07
N PHE A 257 43.03 9.88 -49.83
CA PHE A 257 41.96 8.95 -49.46
C PHE A 257 40.56 9.59 -49.55
N GLN A 258 40.41 10.87 -49.22
CA GLN A 258 39.11 11.58 -49.25
C GLN A 258 38.44 11.56 -50.64
N GLU A 259 39.21 11.67 -51.74
CA GLU A 259 38.65 11.59 -53.10
C GLU A 259 38.24 10.16 -53.53
N VAL A 260 38.78 9.16 -52.83
CA VAL A 260 38.53 7.72 -53.05
C VAL A 260 37.46 7.19 -52.07
N GLN A 261 37.26 7.85 -50.93
CA GLN A 261 36.37 7.44 -49.83
C GLN A 261 34.95 7.10 -50.32
N ALA A 262 34.39 7.92 -51.21
CA ALA A 262 33.06 7.72 -51.77
C ALA A 262 32.91 6.38 -52.53
N LEU A 263 34.00 5.85 -53.10
CA LEU A 263 33.99 4.55 -53.79
C LEU A 263 33.89 3.39 -52.78
N VAL A 264 34.49 3.51 -51.60
CA VAL A 264 34.34 2.51 -50.52
C VAL A 264 32.86 2.39 -50.12
N THR A 265 32.17 3.53 -50.01
CA THR A 265 30.73 3.58 -49.77
C THR A 265 29.91 2.94 -50.90
N SER A 266 30.28 3.18 -52.16
CA SER A 266 29.65 2.53 -53.32
C SER A 266 29.81 1.00 -53.29
N CYS A 267 30.97 0.49 -52.83
CA CYS A 267 31.19 -0.94 -52.65
C CYS A 267 30.20 -1.55 -51.65
N ILE A 268 29.98 -0.89 -50.50
CA ILE A 268 29.01 -1.33 -49.47
C ILE A 268 27.56 -1.23 -49.99
N ASP A 269 27.29 -0.27 -50.87
CA ASP A 269 25.97 -0.11 -51.50
C ASP A 269 25.71 -1.08 -52.66
N GLY A 270 26.69 -1.91 -53.05
CA GLY A 270 26.55 -3.01 -53.99
C GLY A 270 27.19 -2.81 -55.38
N PHE A 271 28.13 -1.87 -55.51
CA PHE A 271 28.79 -1.55 -56.78
C PHE A 271 30.22 -2.08 -56.85
N ASN A 272 30.61 -2.57 -58.02
CA ASN A 272 31.99 -2.97 -58.28
C ASN A 272 32.89 -1.74 -58.38
N VAL A 273 33.99 -1.74 -57.63
CA VAL A 273 34.97 -0.65 -57.56
C VAL A 273 36.36 -1.20 -57.80
N CYS A 274 37.17 -0.47 -58.56
CA CYS A 274 38.57 -0.79 -58.79
C CYS A 274 39.42 0.47 -58.61
N ILE A 275 40.58 0.33 -57.98
CA ILE A 275 41.54 1.41 -57.73
C ILE A 275 42.90 0.92 -58.25
N PHE A 276 43.48 1.66 -59.20
CA PHE A 276 44.77 1.35 -59.79
C PHE A 276 45.83 2.35 -59.31
N ALA A 277 47.02 1.84 -58.98
CA ALA A 277 48.22 2.66 -58.81
C ALA A 277 49.20 2.37 -59.95
N TYR A 278 49.49 3.40 -60.75
CA TYR A 278 50.35 3.30 -61.93
C TYR A 278 51.59 4.21 -61.81
N GLY A 279 52.68 3.85 -62.49
CA GLY A 279 53.94 4.60 -62.50
C GLY A 279 55.17 3.69 -62.45
N GLN A 280 56.35 4.27 -62.68
CA GLN A 280 57.63 3.55 -62.65
C GLN A 280 58.02 3.02 -61.26
N THR A 281 59.05 2.18 -61.17
CA THR A 281 59.65 1.78 -59.88
C THR A 281 60.14 3.03 -59.14
N GLY A 282 59.93 3.08 -57.82
CA GLY A 282 60.24 4.26 -57.01
C GLY A 282 59.28 5.46 -57.17
N SER A 283 58.19 5.37 -57.95
CA SER A 283 57.23 6.49 -58.10
C SER A 283 56.24 6.69 -56.94
N GLY A 284 56.30 5.86 -55.90
CA GLY A 284 55.39 5.95 -54.74
C GLY A 284 54.06 5.16 -54.85
N LYS A 285 53.96 4.18 -55.78
CA LYS A 285 52.79 3.27 -55.88
C LYS A 285 52.48 2.56 -54.56
N THR A 286 53.47 1.82 -54.04
CA THR A 286 53.37 1.03 -52.80
C THR A 286 53.07 1.92 -51.59
N TYR A 287 53.70 3.10 -51.53
CA TYR A 287 53.38 4.12 -50.53
C TYR A 287 51.93 4.60 -50.64
N THR A 288 51.38 4.82 -51.84
CA THR A 288 49.99 5.30 -52.00
C THR A 288 48.96 4.22 -51.62
N MET A 289 49.20 2.95 -51.99
CA MET A 289 48.25 1.87 -51.71
C MET A 289 48.35 1.34 -50.27
N GLU A 290 49.57 1.02 -49.79
CA GLU A 290 49.78 0.43 -48.46
C GLU A 290 50.19 1.48 -47.42
N GLY A 291 51.07 2.40 -47.81
CA GLY A 291 51.65 3.42 -46.92
C GLY A 291 52.65 2.86 -45.92
N VAL A 292 52.79 3.55 -44.80
CA VAL A 292 53.63 3.14 -43.67
C VAL A 292 52.78 3.04 -42.40
N THR A 293 53.25 2.32 -41.38
CA THR A 293 52.47 2.08 -40.16
C THR A 293 51.98 3.37 -39.47
N SER A 294 52.78 4.45 -39.54
CA SER A 294 52.44 5.78 -39.01
C SER A 294 51.56 6.62 -39.93
N ASP A 295 51.57 6.36 -41.25
CA ASP A 295 50.77 7.06 -42.25
C ASP A 295 50.24 6.07 -43.30
N PRO A 296 49.14 5.36 -42.97
CA PRO A 296 48.59 4.30 -43.81
C PRO A 296 48.09 4.82 -45.15
N GLY A 297 48.26 3.99 -46.20
CA GLY A 297 47.75 4.27 -47.54
C GLY A 297 46.27 3.92 -47.72
N ILE A 298 45.82 4.00 -48.97
CA ILE A 298 44.41 3.81 -49.36
C ILE A 298 43.83 2.49 -48.83
N ASN A 299 44.56 1.37 -48.93
CA ASN A 299 44.07 0.05 -48.54
C ASN A 299 43.65 0.00 -47.06
N GLN A 300 44.52 0.45 -46.15
CA GLN A 300 44.26 0.43 -44.72
C GLN A 300 43.14 1.40 -44.32
N ARG A 301 43.07 2.59 -44.94
CA ARG A 301 42.01 3.57 -44.70
C ARG A 301 40.65 3.08 -45.21
N ALA A 302 40.62 2.49 -46.42
CA ALA A 302 39.43 1.90 -47.02
C ALA A 302 38.88 0.74 -46.18
N LEU A 303 39.74 -0.17 -45.72
CA LEU A 303 39.33 -1.30 -44.88
C LEU A 303 38.77 -0.83 -43.53
N ARG A 304 39.41 0.14 -42.87
CA ARG A 304 38.89 0.72 -41.61
C ARG A 304 37.50 1.32 -41.78
N LEU A 305 37.27 2.08 -42.85
CA LEU A 305 35.96 2.64 -43.18
C LEU A 305 34.93 1.54 -43.49
N LEU A 306 35.30 0.55 -44.30
CA LEU A 306 34.42 -0.56 -44.67
C LEU A 306 33.93 -1.33 -43.44
N PHE A 307 34.84 -1.70 -42.52
CA PHE A 307 34.45 -2.36 -41.28
C PHE A 307 33.71 -1.43 -40.29
N ALA A 308 33.91 -0.12 -40.34
CA ALA A 308 33.14 0.82 -39.53
C ALA A 308 31.67 0.89 -39.99
N GLU A 309 31.45 1.12 -41.28
CA GLU A 309 30.11 1.15 -41.89
C GLU A 309 29.35 -0.18 -41.75
N VAL A 310 30.05 -1.31 -41.88
CA VAL A 310 29.48 -2.65 -41.67
C VAL A 310 29.05 -2.88 -40.22
N ARG A 311 29.83 -2.40 -39.23
CA ARG A 311 29.43 -2.46 -37.81
C ARG A 311 28.25 -1.55 -37.49
N GLU A 312 28.19 -0.36 -38.08
CA GLU A 312 27.07 0.58 -37.89
C GLU A 312 25.75 0.02 -38.41
N LYS A 313 25.80 -0.78 -39.48
CA LYS A 313 24.62 -1.35 -40.17
C LYS A 313 24.27 -2.78 -39.74
N ASN A 314 24.96 -3.33 -38.74
CA ASN A 314 24.84 -4.75 -38.35
C ASN A 314 23.48 -5.16 -37.75
N LEU A 315 22.66 -4.19 -37.33
CA LEU A 315 21.30 -4.42 -36.83
C LEU A 315 20.29 -4.67 -37.97
N ASP A 316 20.56 -4.12 -39.16
CA ASP A 316 19.68 -4.17 -40.32
C ASP A 316 20.18 -5.13 -41.42
N TRP A 317 21.49 -5.40 -41.46
CA TRP A 317 22.14 -6.16 -42.54
C TRP A 317 23.21 -7.14 -42.02
N GLU A 318 23.18 -8.37 -42.54
CA GLU A 318 24.26 -9.34 -42.36
C GLU A 318 25.27 -9.20 -43.52
N TYR A 319 26.54 -8.95 -43.19
CA TYR A 319 27.63 -8.80 -44.15
C TYR A 319 28.64 -9.94 -44.02
N ARG A 320 28.99 -10.58 -45.14
CA ARG A 320 30.12 -11.51 -45.24
C ARG A 320 31.23 -10.86 -46.08
N ILE A 321 32.38 -10.61 -45.45
CA ILE A 321 33.56 -10.04 -46.12
C ILE A 321 34.57 -11.17 -46.36
N VAL A 322 35.06 -11.26 -47.60
CA VAL A 322 36.03 -12.25 -48.05
C VAL A 322 37.16 -11.51 -48.76
N VAL A 323 38.40 -11.97 -48.56
CA VAL A 323 39.59 -11.44 -49.23
C VAL A 323 40.24 -12.55 -50.04
N ASN A 324 40.67 -12.18 -51.25
CA ASN A 324 41.56 -12.94 -52.10
C ASN A 324 42.79 -12.05 -52.41
N LEU A 325 43.98 -12.64 -52.56
CA LEU A 325 45.17 -11.90 -52.95
C LEU A 325 45.89 -12.61 -54.11
N VAL A 326 46.12 -11.87 -55.20
CA VAL A 326 46.54 -12.43 -56.49
C VAL A 326 47.66 -11.59 -57.09
N GLU A 327 48.67 -12.28 -57.61
CA GLU A 327 49.73 -11.72 -58.44
C GLU A 327 49.48 -12.10 -59.90
N ILE A 328 49.62 -11.14 -60.82
CA ILE A 328 49.70 -11.41 -62.26
C ILE A 328 51.14 -11.10 -62.68
N TYR A 329 51.88 -12.13 -63.05
CA TYR A 329 53.26 -12.00 -63.49
C TYR A 329 53.46 -12.76 -64.81
N ASN A 330 53.91 -12.06 -65.86
CA ASN A 330 54.11 -12.62 -67.20
C ASN A 330 52.89 -13.42 -67.70
N GLU A 331 51.73 -12.76 -67.75
CA GLU A 331 50.42 -13.34 -68.11
C GLU A 331 49.99 -14.59 -67.30
N THR A 332 50.63 -14.86 -66.16
CA THR A 332 50.32 -16.00 -65.29
C THR A 332 49.74 -15.52 -63.97
N LEU A 333 48.56 -16.03 -63.61
CA LEU A 333 47.92 -15.79 -62.31
C LEU A 333 48.51 -16.69 -61.22
N ARG A 334 48.81 -16.08 -60.08
CA ARG A 334 49.33 -16.76 -58.89
C ARG A 334 48.55 -16.36 -57.65
N ASP A 335 48.08 -17.37 -56.92
CA ASP A 335 47.49 -17.20 -55.60
C ASP A 335 48.59 -16.85 -54.58
N LEU A 336 48.50 -15.69 -53.94
CA LEU A 336 49.46 -15.26 -52.91
C LEU A 336 49.11 -15.81 -51.51
N LEU A 337 47.93 -16.39 -51.32
CA LEU A 337 47.45 -16.96 -50.05
C LEU A 337 47.75 -18.46 -49.91
N ARG A 338 48.18 -19.13 -51.00
CA ARG A 338 48.63 -20.52 -50.97
C ARG A 338 50.12 -20.66 -50.65
N GLN A 339 50.45 -21.59 -49.76
CA GLN A 339 51.83 -21.95 -49.44
C GLN A 339 52.55 -22.68 -50.60
N ASN A 340 51.81 -23.44 -51.43
CA ASN A 340 52.34 -24.20 -52.56
C ASN A 340 51.57 -23.86 -53.85
N PRO A 341 52.04 -22.92 -54.67
CA PRO A 341 51.42 -22.56 -55.95
C PRO A 341 51.81 -23.56 -57.06
N THR A 342 51.22 -24.75 -57.04
CA THR A 342 51.43 -25.79 -58.08
C THR A 342 50.43 -25.75 -59.23
N ASP A 343 49.26 -25.15 -59.00
CA ASP A 343 48.18 -25.10 -59.99
C ASP A 343 48.23 -23.79 -60.78
N LYS A 344 48.09 -23.86 -62.10
CA LYS A 344 47.80 -22.66 -62.90
C LYS A 344 46.37 -22.22 -62.63
N LEU A 345 46.20 -20.95 -62.28
CA LEU A 345 44.90 -20.31 -62.21
C LEU A 345 44.57 -19.64 -63.55
N ASP A 346 43.34 -19.83 -64.03
CA ASP A 346 42.82 -19.22 -65.26
C ASP A 346 41.57 -18.41 -64.95
N ILE A 347 41.37 -17.29 -65.64
CA ILE A 347 40.10 -16.53 -65.57
C ILE A 347 39.04 -17.25 -66.40
N LYS A 348 37.85 -17.46 -65.84
CA LYS A 348 36.71 -18.10 -66.51
C LYS A 348 35.43 -17.27 -66.34
N LEU A 349 34.44 -17.50 -67.17
CA LEU A 349 33.09 -16.96 -66.99
C LEU A 349 32.38 -17.73 -65.88
N ASN A 350 31.69 -17.02 -64.98
CA ASN A 350 30.95 -17.61 -63.88
C ASN A 350 29.88 -18.58 -64.40
N PRO A 351 29.75 -19.78 -63.80
CA PRO A 351 28.81 -20.81 -64.24
C PRO A 351 27.35 -20.51 -63.87
N ASP A 352 27.08 -19.44 -63.11
CA ASP A 352 25.75 -19.00 -62.68
C ASP A 352 24.95 -18.28 -63.79
N GLY A 353 25.56 -18.00 -64.94
CA GLY A 353 24.95 -17.27 -66.05
C GLY A 353 24.96 -15.74 -65.90
N SER A 354 25.61 -15.20 -64.87
CA SER A 354 25.76 -13.74 -64.65
C SER A 354 26.61 -13.03 -65.70
N GLY A 355 27.42 -13.77 -66.46
CA GLY A 355 28.42 -13.23 -67.38
C GLY A 355 29.63 -12.56 -66.70
N GLN A 356 29.72 -12.63 -65.37
CA GLN A 356 30.87 -12.13 -64.61
C GLN A 356 32.08 -13.05 -64.76
N LEU A 357 33.28 -12.51 -64.51
CA LEU A 357 34.52 -13.28 -64.52
C LEU A 357 34.88 -13.75 -63.10
N TYR A 358 35.43 -14.95 -62.98
CA TYR A 358 35.96 -15.50 -61.73
C TYR A 358 37.23 -16.32 -61.98
N VAL A 359 37.94 -16.64 -60.89
CA VAL A 359 39.14 -17.48 -60.92
C VAL A 359 38.84 -18.76 -60.11
N PRO A 360 38.57 -19.91 -60.76
CA PRO A 360 38.21 -21.13 -60.06
C PRO A 360 39.36 -21.64 -59.20
N GLY A 361 39.08 -21.99 -57.95
CA GLY A 361 40.07 -22.51 -57.01
C GLY A 361 40.96 -21.43 -56.37
N LEU A 362 40.68 -20.14 -56.60
CA LEU A 362 41.33 -19.06 -55.87
C LEU A 362 40.99 -19.15 -54.37
N THR A 363 41.99 -18.96 -53.50
CA THR A 363 41.81 -19.07 -52.05
C THR A 363 41.01 -17.89 -51.52
N GLU A 364 39.88 -18.18 -50.88
CA GLU A 364 39.01 -17.22 -50.20
C GLU A 364 39.24 -17.27 -48.68
N ILE A 365 39.57 -16.14 -48.06
CA ILE A 365 39.66 -16.03 -46.60
C ILE A 365 38.57 -15.08 -46.10
N ALA A 366 37.64 -15.60 -45.31
CA ALA A 366 36.65 -14.78 -44.62
C ALA A 366 37.31 -13.99 -43.49
N VAL A 367 36.97 -12.70 -43.36
CA VAL A 367 37.60 -11.76 -42.41
C VAL A 367 36.55 -10.97 -41.66
N GLN A 368 36.81 -10.68 -40.38
CA GLN A 368 35.87 -9.98 -39.49
C GLN A 368 36.42 -8.63 -39.00
N SER A 369 37.71 -8.37 -39.22
CA SER A 369 38.41 -7.16 -38.81
C SER A 369 39.52 -6.73 -39.78
N PRO A 370 39.94 -5.46 -39.79
CA PRO A 370 41.17 -5.03 -40.46
C PRO A 370 42.42 -5.81 -40.00
N GLU A 371 42.45 -6.20 -38.72
CA GLU A 371 43.54 -6.96 -38.11
C GLU A 371 43.68 -8.37 -38.71
N ASP A 372 42.57 -9.03 -39.08
CA ASP A 372 42.61 -10.33 -39.77
C ASP A 372 43.27 -10.19 -41.14
N ILE A 373 42.90 -9.15 -41.90
CA ILE A 373 43.49 -8.88 -43.21
C ILE A 373 44.99 -8.62 -43.07
N ASN A 374 45.41 -7.87 -42.04
CA ASN A 374 46.82 -7.60 -41.77
C ASN A 374 47.62 -8.87 -41.41
N ARG A 375 46.99 -9.88 -40.79
CA ARG A 375 47.63 -11.20 -40.59
C ARG A 375 47.74 -11.98 -41.89
N VAL A 376 46.68 -11.95 -42.71
CA VAL A 376 46.65 -12.59 -44.03
C VAL A 376 47.75 -12.02 -44.94
N THR A 377 47.83 -10.70 -45.10
CA THR A 377 48.86 -10.06 -45.94
C THR A 377 50.27 -10.24 -45.38
N ALA A 378 50.46 -10.23 -44.06
CA ALA A 378 51.77 -10.49 -43.44
C ALA A 378 52.27 -11.94 -43.64
N SER A 379 51.37 -12.89 -43.93
CA SER A 379 51.73 -14.29 -44.20
C SER A 379 52.18 -14.55 -45.65
N CYS A 380 52.05 -13.55 -46.54
CA CYS A 380 52.40 -13.67 -47.95
C CYS A 380 53.92 -13.55 -48.19
N PRO A 381 54.51 -14.31 -49.13
CA PRO A 381 55.95 -14.25 -49.40
C PRO A 381 56.39 -12.88 -49.95
N VAL A 382 57.54 -12.40 -49.47
CA VAL A 382 57.99 -10.99 -49.45
C VAL A 382 58.27 -10.36 -50.83
N SER A 383 58.06 -11.06 -51.95
CA SER A 383 58.40 -10.60 -53.31
C SER A 383 57.66 -9.36 -53.80
N THR A 384 56.59 -8.92 -53.12
CA THR A 384 55.78 -7.74 -53.48
C THR A 384 56.26 -6.41 -52.89
N ARG A 385 57.31 -6.39 -52.04
CA ARG A 385 57.84 -5.15 -51.42
C ARG A 385 58.88 -4.41 -52.29
N SER A 386 58.57 -4.20 -53.57
CA SER A 386 59.36 -3.44 -54.55
C SER A 386 58.94 -1.98 -54.68
#